data_AF-A0A921KTJ8-F1
#
_entry.id   AF-A0A921KTJ8-F1
#
_cell.length_a   1.000
_cell.length_b   1.000
_cell.length_c   1.000
_cell.angle_alpha   90.00
_cell.angle_beta   90.00
_cell.angle_gamma   90.00
#
_symmetry.space_group_name_H-M   'P 1'
#
loop_
_entity.id
_entity.type
_entity.pdbx_description
1 polymer ?
#
loop_
_entity_poly.entity_id
_entity_poly.type
_entity_poly.pdbx_seq_one_letter_code
_entity_poly.pdbx_strand_id
1 'polypeptide(L)'
;EPVPAGADERGEGAELPPTFVPDDYGGARRAARRLIEAGHSRVAMLSGDDRSVAVLEREAGFRDELADAGLVPRMVKAGWQIDDGYRAAARLLAGEDPPTGVFCIRDRVAAGVLQAAAAAGIAVPGDLSVIGFDDEDFFAERLVPKLTTIALPHEEMGRRAMAALFARLEGEAAGDDAGLVVVECPLVERESVGMARGR
;
A
#
# COMPACT_ATOMS: atom_id res chain seq x y z
N GLU A 1 21.17 30.74 -50.73
CA GLU A 1 21.71 29.39 -50.92
C GLU A 1 20.65 28.36 -50.56
N PRO A 2 20.57 27.21 -51.25
CA PRO A 2 19.64 26.16 -50.86
C PRO A 2 20.20 25.44 -49.63
N VAL A 3 19.35 25.25 -48.63
CA VAL A 3 19.65 24.46 -47.42
C VAL A 3 19.80 22.99 -47.83
N PRO A 4 20.86 22.28 -47.40
CA PRO A 4 21.03 20.88 -47.75
C PRO A 4 20.00 20.03 -47.01
N ALA A 5 19.38 19.11 -47.75
CA ALA A 5 18.57 18.03 -47.20
C ALA A 5 19.51 16.94 -46.66
N GLY A 6 19.36 16.60 -45.37
CA GLY A 6 19.98 15.41 -44.79
C GLY A 6 20.52 15.60 -43.38
N ALA A 7 19.64 15.52 -42.39
CA ALA A 7 19.93 14.90 -41.11
C ALA A 7 18.65 14.21 -40.65
N ASP A 8 18.63 12.88 -40.74
CA ASP A 8 17.65 12.03 -40.06
C ASP A 8 17.91 12.21 -38.55
N GLU A 9 17.24 13.18 -37.91
CA GLU A 9 17.30 13.38 -36.45
C GLU A 9 16.48 12.34 -35.68
N ARG A 10 16.36 11.12 -36.20
CA ARG A 10 16.01 9.98 -35.37
C ARG A 10 17.25 9.61 -34.57
N GLY A 11 17.45 10.34 -33.48
CA GLY A 11 18.45 10.06 -32.46
C GLY A 11 18.41 8.58 -32.11
N GLU A 12 19.48 7.88 -32.48
CA GLU A 12 19.74 6.51 -32.07
C GLU A 12 19.66 6.43 -30.54
N GLY A 13 18.77 5.58 -30.03
CA GLY A 13 18.80 5.11 -28.63
C GLY A 13 18.54 6.17 -27.56
N ALA A 14 17.50 7.02 -27.70
CA ALA A 14 17.07 7.83 -26.57
C ALA A 14 16.54 6.95 -25.44
N GLU A 15 17.42 6.57 -24.51
CA GLU A 15 17.07 5.91 -23.25
C GLU A 15 16.01 6.77 -22.55
N LEU A 16 14.84 6.18 -22.31
CA LEU A 16 13.75 6.83 -21.59
C LEU A 16 14.25 7.19 -20.18
N PRO A 17 13.80 8.33 -19.61
CA PRO A 17 14.12 8.65 -18.23
C PRO A 17 13.61 7.55 -17.29
N PRO A 18 14.26 7.36 -16.12
CA PRO A 18 13.80 6.37 -15.16
C PRO A 18 12.36 6.62 -14.74
N THR A 19 11.65 5.51 -14.53
CA THR A 19 10.30 5.51 -13.98
C THR A 19 10.37 5.06 -12.53
N PHE A 20 9.95 5.92 -11.61
CA PHE A 20 9.89 5.61 -10.18
C PHE A 20 8.49 5.09 -9.86
N VAL A 21 8.42 3.92 -9.21
CA VAL A 21 7.16 3.29 -8.80
C VAL A 21 7.23 2.88 -7.33
N PRO A 22 6.09 2.88 -6.61
CA PRO A 22 6.07 2.41 -5.23
C PRO A 22 6.27 0.89 -5.14
N ASP A 23 6.92 0.44 -4.08
CA ASP A 23 7.03 -0.95 -3.66
C ASP A 23 5.73 -1.46 -3.02
N ASP A 24 4.66 -1.59 -3.83
CA ASP A 24 3.35 -2.05 -3.37
C ASP A 24 3.41 -3.46 -2.75
N TYR A 25 4.16 -4.37 -3.38
CA TYR A 25 4.37 -5.73 -2.91
C TYR A 25 5.12 -5.78 -1.58
N GLY A 26 6.29 -5.14 -1.49
CA GLY A 26 7.04 -5.09 -0.25
C GLY A 26 6.30 -4.33 0.85
N GLY A 27 5.53 -3.29 0.50
CA GLY A 27 4.66 -2.58 1.44
C GLY A 27 3.63 -3.50 2.07
N ALA A 28 2.94 -4.31 1.25
CA ALA A 28 1.98 -5.27 1.75
C ALA A 28 2.62 -6.42 2.55
N ARG A 29 3.83 -6.86 2.18
CA ARG A 29 4.63 -7.79 3.00
C ARG A 29 4.89 -7.20 4.40
N ARG A 30 5.34 -5.93 4.49
CA ARG A 30 5.57 -5.23 5.76
C ARG A 30 4.29 -5.15 6.60
N ALA A 31 3.13 -4.90 5.99
CA ALA A 31 1.84 -4.89 6.68
C ALA A 31 1.47 -6.26 7.25
N ALA A 32 1.59 -7.34 6.46
CA ALA A 32 1.37 -8.71 6.92
C ALA A 32 2.30 -9.06 8.08
N ARG A 33 3.61 -8.80 7.93
CA ARG A 33 4.62 -9.03 8.95
C ARG A 33 4.25 -8.38 10.27
N ARG A 34 3.82 -7.12 10.22
CA ARG A 34 3.44 -6.38 11.43
C ARG A 34 2.28 -7.01 12.18
N LEU A 35 1.30 -7.59 11.47
CA LEU A 35 0.20 -8.35 12.09
C LEU A 35 0.70 -9.67 12.69
N ILE A 36 1.58 -10.38 11.98
CA ILE A 36 2.19 -11.64 12.45
C ILE A 36 2.99 -11.40 13.73
N GLU A 37 3.84 -10.38 13.75
CA GLU A 37 4.65 -9.99 14.91
C GLU A 37 3.81 -9.59 16.12
N ALA A 38 2.61 -9.03 15.91
CA ALA A 38 1.64 -8.77 16.96
C ALA A 38 0.89 -10.04 17.43
N GLY A 39 1.16 -11.21 16.84
CA GLY A 39 0.55 -12.49 17.18
C GLY A 39 -0.76 -12.80 16.46
N HIS A 40 -1.16 -12.02 15.45
CA HIS A 40 -2.40 -12.29 14.71
C HIS A 40 -2.22 -13.46 13.73
N SER A 41 -3.02 -14.51 13.92
CA SER A 41 -3.10 -15.66 12.99
C SER A 41 -4.37 -15.66 12.14
N ARG A 42 -5.44 -15.02 12.61
CA ARG A 42 -6.71 -14.84 11.89
C ARG A 42 -6.75 -13.46 11.26
N VAL A 43 -6.20 -13.34 10.05
CA VAL A 43 -6.09 -12.05 9.35
C VAL A 43 -6.88 -12.02 8.06
N ALA A 44 -7.33 -10.82 7.67
CA ALA A 44 -8.02 -10.59 6.42
C ALA A 44 -7.43 -9.40 5.66
N MET A 45 -7.57 -9.41 4.35
CA MET A 45 -7.32 -8.24 3.51
C MET A 45 -8.64 -7.75 2.90
N LEU A 46 -8.95 -6.46 3.07
CA LEU A 46 -9.99 -5.77 2.30
C LEU A 46 -9.34 -5.12 1.08
N SER A 47 -9.46 -5.80 -0.06
CA SER A 47 -8.82 -5.43 -1.32
C SER A 47 -9.71 -4.57 -2.24
N GLY A 48 -9.10 -3.93 -3.23
CA GLY A 48 -9.80 -3.24 -4.32
C GLY A 48 -10.55 -4.21 -5.23
N ASP A 49 -11.61 -3.74 -5.88
CA ASP A 49 -12.51 -4.52 -6.74
C ASP A 49 -12.08 -4.59 -8.22
N ASP A 50 -10.96 -3.95 -8.56
CA ASP A 50 -10.34 -3.98 -9.89
C ASP A 50 -9.10 -4.90 -9.97
N ARG A 51 -8.34 -4.74 -11.06
CA ARG A 51 -7.10 -5.48 -11.36
C ARG A 51 -5.93 -4.53 -11.64
N SER A 52 -5.90 -3.37 -11.00
CA SER A 52 -4.75 -2.45 -11.03
C SER A 52 -3.49 -3.12 -10.50
N VAL A 53 -2.32 -2.61 -10.90
CA VAL A 53 -1.02 -3.09 -10.40
C VAL A 53 -0.97 -3.05 -8.88
N ALA A 54 -1.40 -1.95 -8.27
CA ALA A 54 -1.46 -1.82 -6.82
C ALA A 54 -2.29 -2.93 -6.15
N VAL A 55 -3.46 -3.29 -6.71
CA VAL A 55 -4.26 -4.40 -6.17
C VAL A 55 -3.52 -5.73 -6.30
N LEU A 56 -2.96 -6.03 -7.46
CA LEU A 56 -2.27 -7.30 -7.70
C LEU A 56 -1.03 -7.45 -6.82
N GLU A 57 -0.19 -6.42 -6.75
CA GLU A 57 1.05 -6.40 -5.97
C GLU A 57 0.78 -6.43 -4.45
N ARG A 58 -0.16 -5.60 -3.95
CA ARG A 58 -0.52 -5.60 -2.51
C ARG A 58 -1.15 -6.94 -2.09
N GLU A 59 -2.01 -7.52 -2.91
CA GLU A 59 -2.58 -8.84 -2.62
C GLU A 59 -1.52 -9.95 -2.64
N ALA A 60 -0.58 -9.90 -3.57
CA ALA A 60 0.53 -10.86 -3.65
C ALA A 60 1.43 -10.76 -2.42
N GLY A 61 1.91 -9.55 -2.10
CA GLY A 61 2.82 -9.35 -0.96
C GLY A 61 2.21 -9.74 0.38
N PHE A 62 0.93 -9.43 0.59
CA PHE A 62 0.23 -9.85 1.80
C PHE A 62 0.09 -11.37 1.90
N ARG A 63 -0.24 -12.03 0.78
CA ARG A 63 -0.41 -13.49 0.74
C ARG A 63 0.91 -14.22 0.95
N ASP A 64 1.97 -13.75 0.32
CA ASP A 64 3.26 -14.43 0.34
C ASP A 64 3.92 -14.35 1.73
N GLU A 65 3.87 -13.19 2.39
CA GLU A 65 4.39 -13.07 3.77
C GLU A 65 3.59 -13.94 4.76
N LEU A 66 2.28 -14.08 4.58
CA LEU A 66 1.48 -14.99 5.42
C LEU A 66 1.78 -16.46 5.12
N ALA A 67 1.96 -16.81 3.84
CA ALA A 67 2.32 -18.16 3.44
C ALA A 67 3.67 -18.59 4.03
N ASP A 68 4.65 -17.69 4.05
CA ASP A 68 5.96 -17.90 4.69
C ASP A 68 5.82 -18.19 6.20
N ALA A 69 4.79 -17.64 6.85
CA ALA A 69 4.44 -17.89 8.25
C ALA A 69 3.47 -19.08 8.46
N GLY A 70 3.10 -19.81 7.40
CA GLY A 70 2.14 -20.91 7.46
C GLY A 70 0.70 -20.48 7.71
N LEU A 71 0.36 -19.22 7.42
CA LEU A 71 -0.96 -18.62 7.59
C LEU A 71 -1.66 -18.43 6.25
N VAL A 72 -2.99 -18.42 6.26
CA VAL A 72 -3.80 -18.17 5.06
C VAL A 72 -4.72 -16.98 5.32
N PRO A 73 -4.62 -15.89 4.54
CA PRO A 73 -5.51 -14.75 4.71
C PRO A 73 -6.90 -15.01 4.16
N ARG A 74 -7.90 -14.36 4.77
CA ARG A 74 -9.20 -14.15 4.12
C ARG A 74 -9.13 -12.93 3.19
N MET A 75 -9.28 -13.14 1.89
CA MET A 75 -9.30 -12.06 0.90
C MET A 75 -10.74 -11.61 0.64
N VAL A 76 -11.03 -10.33 0.85
CA VAL A 76 -12.37 -9.74 0.66
C VAL A 76 -12.27 -8.59 -0.33
N LYS A 77 -13.06 -8.62 -1.41
CA LYS A 77 -13.20 -7.48 -2.32
C LYS A 77 -14.12 -6.44 -1.67
N ALA A 78 -13.57 -5.27 -1.35
CA ALA A 78 -14.28 -4.18 -0.69
C ALA A 78 -14.65 -3.07 -1.68
N GLY A 79 -13.70 -2.64 -2.51
CA GLY A 79 -13.76 -1.40 -3.28
C GLY A 79 -12.66 -0.44 -2.81
N TRP A 80 -12.85 0.86 -3.02
CA TRP A 80 -11.79 1.87 -2.83
C TRP A 80 -12.16 2.99 -1.86
N GLN A 81 -13.41 3.06 -1.42
CA GLN A 81 -13.94 4.16 -0.61
C GLN A 81 -14.24 3.76 0.83
N ILE A 82 -14.61 4.74 1.65
CA ILE A 82 -14.96 4.54 3.06
C ILE A 82 -16.19 3.63 3.17
N ASP A 83 -17.25 3.92 2.43
CA ASP A 83 -18.50 3.15 2.47
C ASP A 83 -18.31 1.69 2.01
N ASP A 84 -17.39 1.47 1.08
CA ASP A 84 -16.98 0.15 0.61
C ASP A 84 -16.35 -0.66 1.74
N GLY A 85 -15.37 -0.05 2.42
CA GLY A 85 -14.73 -0.62 3.60
C GLY A 85 -15.72 -0.91 4.71
N TYR A 86 -16.63 0.01 5.00
CA TYR A 86 -17.66 -0.17 6.03
C TYR A 86 -18.56 -1.38 5.72
N ARG A 87 -19.12 -1.47 4.51
CA ARG A 87 -20.01 -2.58 4.12
C ARG A 87 -19.29 -3.93 4.11
N ALA A 88 -18.04 -3.97 3.64
CA ALA A 88 -17.24 -5.19 3.63
C ALA A 88 -16.89 -5.63 5.06
N ALA A 89 -16.43 -4.70 5.90
CA ALA A 89 -16.06 -4.97 7.29
C ALA A 89 -17.26 -5.38 8.15
N ALA A 90 -18.41 -4.71 8.01
CA ALA A 90 -19.61 -5.07 8.78
C ALA A 90 -20.03 -6.53 8.54
N ARG A 91 -19.98 -7.00 7.29
CA ARG A 91 -20.27 -8.40 6.96
C ARG A 91 -19.17 -9.34 7.45
N LEU A 92 -17.91 -8.94 7.30
CA LEU A 92 -16.75 -9.74 7.68
C LEU A 92 -16.69 -9.98 9.20
N LEU A 93 -16.95 -8.93 9.99
CA LEU A 93 -16.84 -8.94 11.45
C LEU A 93 -18.04 -9.61 12.14
N ALA A 94 -19.18 -9.72 11.45
CA ALA A 94 -20.37 -10.40 11.95
C ALA A 94 -20.37 -11.94 11.72
N GLY A 95 -19.35 -12.48 11.04
CA GLY A 95 -19.26 -13.91 10.73
C GLY A 95 -18.87 -14.80 11.92
N GLU A 96 -18.97 -16.13 11.75
CA GLU A 96 -18.73 -17.13 12.82
C GLU A 96 -17.26 -17.24 13.28
N ASP A 97 -16.33 -16.68 12.53
CA ASP A 97 -14.91 -16.58 12.90
C ASP A 97 -14.31 -15.27 12.34
N PRO A 98 -14.51 -14.13 13.03
CA PRO A 98 -14.04 -12.85 12.53
C PRO A 98 -12.52 -12.72 12.68
N PRO A 99 -11.84 -12.04 11.75
CA PRO A 99 -10.41 -11.79 11.87
C PRO A 99 -10.10 -10.90 13.07
N THR A 100 -8.88 -11.02 13.60
CA THR A 100 -8.34 -10.13 14.64
C THR A 100 -7.35 -9.11 14.09
N GLY A 101 -6.90 -9.27 12.84
CA GLY A 101 -6.09 -8.30 12.12
C GLY A 101 -6.62 -8.08 10.70
N VAL A 102 -6.74 -6.82 10.28
CA VAL A 102 -7.21 -6.46 8.94
C VAL A 102 -6.21 -5.54 8.28
N PHE A 103 -5.74 -5.93 7.10
CA PHE A 103 -5.02 -5.06 6.17
C PHE A 103 -5.98 -4.52 5.11
N CYS A 104 -5.97 -3.21 4.88
CA CYS A 104 -6.85 -2.57 3.90
C CYS A 104 -6.02 -2.12 2.70
N ILE A 105 -6.62 -2.24 1.51
CA ILE A 105 -5.99 -1.77 0.27
C ILE A 105 -5.57 -0.31 0.34
N ARG A 106 -6.26 0.49 1.16
CA ARG A 106 -5.88 1.87 1.47
C ARG A 106 -6.53 2.42 2.73
N ASP A 107 -6.07 3.59 3.16
CA ASP A 107 -6.51 4.27 4.39
C ASP A 107 -8.01 4.59 4.40
N ARG A 108 -8.60 4.96 3.27
CA ARG A 108 -10.04 5.24 3.19
C ARG A 108 -10.87 3.98 3.45
N VAL A 109 -10.45 2.84 2.94
CA VAL A 109 -11.09 1.56 3.24
C VAL A 109 -10.90 1.22 4.72
N ALA A 110 -9.70 1.45 5.27
CA ALA A 110 -9.42 1.28 6.70
C ALA A 110 -10.32 2.15 7.59
N ALA A 111 -10.57 3.41 7.22
CA ALA A 111 -11.51 4.27 7.94
C ALA A 111 -12.92 3.66 7.97
N GLY A 112 -13.37 3.05 6.87
CA GLY A 112 -14.62 2.27 6.83
C GLY A 112 -14.61 1.07 7.78
N VAL A 113 -13.47 0.36 7.88
CA VAL A 113 -13.29 -0.73 8.87
C VAL A 113 -13.40 -0.21 10.30
N LEU A 114 -12.75 0.91 10.62
CA LEU A 114 -12.84 1.53 11.95
C LEU A 114 -14.28 1.92 12.30
N GLN A 115 -15.02 2.49 11.34
CA GLN A 115 -16.44 2.82 11.53
C GLN A 115 -17.30 1.57 11.78
N ALA A 116 -17.07 0.49 11.04
CA ALA A 116 -17.80 -0.76 11.22
C ALA A 116 -17.48 -1.42 12.56
N ALA A 117 -16.21 -1.42 12.98
CA ALA A 117 -15.78 -1.93 14.28
C ALA A 117 -16.43 -1.12 15.42
N ALA A 118 -16.41 0.21 15.34
CA ALA A 118 -17.06 1.08 16.32
C ALA A 118 -18.57 0.84 16.42
N ALA A 119 -19.27 0.69 15.28
CA ALA A 119 -20.70 0.40 15.25
C ALA A 119 -21.03 -0.98 15.86
N ALA A 120 -20.12 -1.94 15.77
CA ALA A 120 -20.25 -3.27 16.35
C ALA A 120 -19.73 -3.37 17.80
N GLY A 121 -19.22 -2.28 18.39
CA GLY A 121 -18.61 -2.28 19.72
C GLY A 121 -17.29 -3.07 19.82
N ILE A 122 -16.61 -3.28 18.69
CA ILE A 122 -15.32 -3.97 18.62
C ILE A 122 -14.21 -2.95 18.87
N ALA A 123 -13.39 -3.19 19.91
CA ALA A 123 -12.32 -2.27 20.24
C ALA A 123 -11.15 -2.37 19.24
N VAL A 124 -10.65 -1.23 18.77
CA VAL A 124 -9.39 -1.11 18.02
C VAL A 124 -8.41 -0.30 18.90
N PRO A 125 -7.19 -0.79 19.18
CA PRO A 125 -6.59 -2.03 18.68
C PRO A 125 -6.91 -3.29 19.52
N GLY A 126 -7.78 -3.18 20.53
CA GLY A 126 -7.91 -4.20 21.58
C GLY A 126 -8.42 -5.58 21.13
N ASP A 127 -9.46 -5.62 20.29
CA ASP A 127 -10.07 -6.83 19.74
C ASP A 127 -9.77 -7.00 18.25
N LEU A 128 -9.47 -5.91 17.55
CA LEU A 128 -9.17 -5.86 16.12
C LEU A 128 -8.01 -4.90 15.87
N SER A 129 -6.97 -5.36 15.15
CA SER A 129 -5.93 -4.51 14.59
C SER A 129 -6.29 -4.13 13.15
N VAL A 130 -6.00 -2.89 12.77
CA VAL A 130 -6.26 -2.36 11.42
C VAL A 130 -5.01 -1.68 10.88
N ILE A 131 -4.59 -2.06 9.66
CA ILE A 131 -3.51 -1.43 8.91
C ILE A 131 -4.06 -0.91 7.58
N GLY A 132 -3.74 0.34 7.25
CA GLY A 132 -4.05 0.96 5.97
C GLY A 132 -2.91 0.88 4.95
N PHE A 133 -3.06 1.65 3.88
CA PHE A 133 -2.03 1.91 2.87
C PHE A 133 -2.30 3.31 2.29
N ASP A 134 -1.25 4.03 1.91
CA ASP A 134 -1.17 5.36 1.28
C ASP A 134 -0.46 6.36 2.22
N ASP A 135 -0.79 6.36 3.53
CA ASP A 135 -0.51 7.46 4.47
C ASP A 135 -0.95 8.82 3.89
N GLU A 136 -2.19 8.87 3.38
CA GLU A 136 -2.72 10.07 2.73
C GLU A 136 -2.57 11.26 3.68
N ASP A 137 -1.94 12.33 3.19
CA ASP A 137 -1.54 13.49 4.00
C ASP A 137 -2.63 13.84 5.01
N PHE A 138 -2.26 13.90 6.28
CA PHE A 138 -3.13 14.30 7.38
C PHE A 138 -4.30 13.36 7.69
N PHE A 139 -4.61 12.38 6.84
CA PHE A 139 -5.79 11.52 6.95
C PHE A 139 -5.60 10.46 8.05
N ALA A 140 -4.56 9.63 7.94
CA ALA A 140 -4.32 8.51 8.86
C ALA A 140 -4.09 8.96 10.32
N GLU A 141 -3.47 10.12 10.52
CA GLU A 141 -3.24 10.72 11.85
C GLU A 141 -4.48 11.38 12.48
N ARG A 142 -5.54 11.62 11.72
CA ARG A 142 -6.82 12.21 12.18
C ARG A 142 -7.90 11.17 12.48
N LEU A 143 -7.65 9.91 12.15
CA LEU A 143 -8.56 8.81 12.50
C LEU A 143 -8.47 8.50 14.01
N VAL A 144 -9.52 7.89 14.54
CA VAL A 144 -9.59 7.44 15.93
C VAL A 144 -9.92 5.95 15.95
N PRO A 145 -9.00 5.08 16.42
CA PRO A 145 -7.60 5.39 16.77
C PRO A 145 -6.79 5.86 15.55
N LYS A 146 -5.63 6.51 15.79
CA LYS A 146 -4.72 6.90 14.70
C LYS A 146 -4.26 5.66 13.94
N LEU A 147 -4.36 5.72 12.61
CA LEU A 147 -4.20 4.54 11.75
C LEU A 147 -2.73 4.24 11.47
N THR A 148 -2.26 3.06 11.85
CA THR A 148 -1.03 2.45 11.33
C THR A 148 -1.22 2.16 9.84
N THR A 149 -0.27 2.54 8.99
CA THR A 149 -0.41 2.44 7.54
C THR A 149 0.93 2.28 6.84
N ILE A 150 0.92 1.82 5.59
CA ILE A 150 2.08 1.85 4.70
C ILE A 150 2.08 3.17 3.93
N ALA A 151 3.14 3.98 4.08
CA ALA A 151 3.24 5.26 3.40
C ALA A 151 3.71 5.09 1.96
N LEU A 152 3.00 5.73 1.02
CA LEU A 152 3.48 5.86 -0.34
C LEU A 152 4.58 6.94 -0.39
N PRO A 153 5.76 6.64 -0.96
CA PRO A 153 6.91 7.56 -0.96
C PRO A 153 6.79 8.64 -2.03
N HIS A 154 5.64 9.33 -2.13
CA HIS A 154 5.33 10.28 -3.19
C HIS A 154 6.35 11.42 -3.28
N GLU A 155 6.77 11.98 -2.15
CA GLU A 155 7.78 13.04 -2.11
C GLU A 155 9.13 12.54 -2.65
N GLU A 156 9.59 11.38 -2.19
CA GLU A 156 10.86 10.79 -2.62
C GLU A 156 10.83 10.42 -4.11
N MET A 157 9.74 9.81 -4.58
CA MET A 157 9.53 9.51 -6.00
C MET A 157 9.58 10.78 -6.85
N GLY A 158 8.89 11.85 -6.42
CA GLY A 158 8.89 13.13 -7.13
C GLY A 158 10.28 13.78 -7.14
N ARG A 159 10.97 13.77 -5.99
CA ARG A 159 12.33 14.30 -5.85
C ARG A 159 13.31 13.58 -6.77
N ARG A 160 13.28 12.25 -6.81
CA ARG A 160 14.14 11.43 -7.67
C ARG A 160 13.80 11.61 -9.15
N ALA A 161 12.51 11.69 -9.50
CA ALA A 161 12.08 11.97 -10.86
C ALA A 161 12.58 13.33 -11.36
N MET A 162 12.48 14.38 -10.54
CA MET A 162 12.98 15.71 -10.90
C MET A 162 14.51 15.73 -11.00
N ALA A 163 15.22 15.07 -10.07
CA ALA A 163 16.68 14.97 -10.13
C ALA A 163 17.15 14.27 -11.42
N ALA A 164 16.50 13.17 -11.81
CA ALA A 164 16.81 12.47 -13.05
C ALA A 164 16.53 13.32 -14.30
N LEU A 165 15.47 14.13 -14.27
CA LEU A 165 15.17 15.07 -15.36
C LEU A 165 16.23 16.18 -15.48
N PHE A 166 16.67 16.77 -14.36
CA PHE A 166 17.70 17.80 -14.37
C PHE A 166 19.05 17.29 -14.86
N ALA A 167 19.51 16.14 -14.35
CA ALA A 167 20.75 15.50 -14.81
C ALA A 167 20.75 15.31 -16.34
N ARG A 168 19.61 14.89 -16.90
CA ARG A 168 19.46 14.73 -18.35
C ARG A 168 19.50 16.05 -19.12
N LEU A 169 18.90 17.12 -18.59
CA LEU A 169 18.94 18.45 -19.21
C LEU A 169 20.36 19.04 -19.21
N GLU A 170 21.17 18.70 -18.20
CA GLU A 170 22.56 19.13 -18.05
C GLU A 170 23.55 18.27 -18.86
N GLY A 171 23.05 17.23 -19.55
CA GLY A 171 23.87 16.33 -20.36
C GLY A 171 24.69 15.35 -19.52
N GLU A 172 24.34 15.17 -18.24
CA GLU A 172 24.94 14.16 -17.39
C GLU A 172 24.47 12.76 -17.82
N ALA A 173 25.35 11.77 -17.68
CA ALA A 173 24.95 10.39 -17.88
C ALA A 173 23.84 10.05 -16.88
N ALA A 174 22.86 9.26 -17.30
CA ALA A 174 21.91 8.67 -16.36
C ALA A 174 22.72 7.95 -15.27
N GLY A 175 22.50 8.30 -14.00
CA GLY A 175 23.11 7.59 -12.88
C GLY A 175 22.66 6.13 -12.83
N ASP A 176 22.95 5.43 -11.74
CA ASP A 176 22.58 4.00 -11.56
C ASP A 176 21.06 3.72 -11.68
N ASP A 177 20.23 4.77 -11.64
CA ASP A 177 18.78 4.73 -11.83
C ASP A 177 18.39 4.66 -13.32
N ALA A 178 18.71 3.55 -14.00
CA ALA A 178 18.21 3.27 -15.35
C ALA A 178 16.94 2.38 -15.32
N GLY A 179 15.93 2.73 -16.11
CA GLY A 179 14.72 1.91 -16.27
C GLY A 179 13.69 2.08 -15.15
N LEU A 180 13.14 0.96 -14.65
CA LEU A 180 12.11 0.96 -13.60
C LEU A 180 12.76 0.90 -12.21
N VAL A 181 12.55 1.93 -11.42
CA VAL A 181 13.08 2.06 -10.06
C VAL A 181 11.95 1.88 -9.05
N VAL A 182 12.05 0.83 -8.24
CA VAL A 182 11.10 0.57 -7.15
C VAL A 182 11.54 1.34 -5.91
N VAL A 183 10.61 2.11 -5.32
CA VAL A 183 10.86 2.95 -4.14
C VAL A 183 10.13 2.36 -2.94
N GLU A 184 10.88 2.12 -1.87
CA GLU A 184 10.37 1.50 -0.64
C GLU A 184 9.17 2.26 -0.04
N CYS A 185 8.12 1.52 0.32
CA CYS A 185 6.98 2.03 1.07
C CYS A 185 7.11 1.65 2.56
N PRO A 186 7.50 2.59 3.46
CA PRO A 186 7.72 2.29 4.86
C PRO A 186 6.41 2.11 5.64
N LEU A 187 6.46 1.31 6.71
CA LEU A 187 5.38 1.21 7.68
C LEU A 187 5.45 2.40 8.66
N VAL A 188 4.34 3.11 8.81
CA VAL A 188 4.16 4.17 9.79
C VAL A 188 3.28 3.65 10.92
N GLU A 189 3.91 3.33 12.05
CA GLU A 189 3.22 2.81 13.24
C GLU A 189 2.48 3.90 14.01
N ARG A 190 1.21 3.63 14.34
CA ARG A 190 0.34 4.47 15.17
C ARG A 190 -0.43 3.63 16.18
N GLU A 191 -1.71 3.92 16.41
CA GLU A 191 -2.49 3.41 17.53
C GLU A 191 -3.39 2.22 17.16
N SER A 192 -3.57 1.92 15.87
CA SER A 192 -4.57 0.95 15.40
C SER A 192 -4.10 -0.51 15.36
N VAL A 193 -2.91 -0.83 15.85
CA VAL A 193 -2.38 -2.21 15.93
C VAL A 193 -1.98 -2.54 17.36
N GLY A 194 -2.45 -3.68 17.85
CA GLY A 194 -2.18 -4.17 19.22
C GLY A 194 -1.93 -5.67 19.23
N MET A 195 -1.51 -6.21 20.38
CA MET A 195 -1.24 -7.64 20.52
C MET A 195 -2.53 -8.46 20.33
N ALA A 196 -2.44 -9.54 19.57
CA ALA A 196 -3.53 -10.48 19.42
C ALA A 196 -3.91 -11.07 20.77
N ARG A 197 -5.20 -11.07 21.07
CA ARG A 197 -5.74 -11.78 22.23
C ARG A 197 -5.88 -13.26 21.88
N GLY A 198 -5.35 -14.13 22.74
CA GLY A 198 -5.78 -15.52 22.77
C GLY A 198 -7.24 -15.57 23.19
N ARG A 199 -8.12 -16.04 22.31
CA ARG A 199 -9.47 -16.45 22.67
C ARG A 199 -9.51 -17.97 22.70
#